data_AF-A0A1K2FLN7-F1
#
_entry.id   AF-A0A1K2FLN7-F1
#
_cell.length_a   1.000
_cell.length_b   1.000
_cell.length_c   1.000
_cell.angle_alpha   90.00
_cell.angle_beta   90.00
_cell.angle_gamma   90.00
#
_symmetry.space_group_name_H-M   'P 1'
#
loop_
_entity.id
_entity.type
_entity.pdbx_description
1 polymer ?
#
loop_
_entity_poly.entity_id
_entity_poly.type
_entity_poly.pdbx_seq_one_letter_code
_entity_poly.pdbx_strand_id
1 'polypeptide(L)'
;MAADEANTSSASAAPLAPLPDHSDVHTAWWQELWRRHAHITTPLRQRGLMCDIEFGLSAYLVRVSLPDDSYLIISPPQEPPSDRPPGDPEGWIVTREHISDRSRLFERIYDSAPPGYPGGPQWPEARHGGSVQPLIEAIDHRLTQLGLLPSLPSSTGDPLISTTPQHPAPSHTGTADQAPAYVYGDAILALTDHLSGTASYTEVAALLHQMGDPINGLLERLADFVEAAGEKAKESEDDDGFDLSYDLADAAADIRKAGEVLYVAEDRMRALSPAPATPRSPAGPSRTPASAPPGLPLAAPRWAR
;
A
#
# COMPACT_ATOMS: atom_id res chain seq x y z
N MET A 1 35.70 50.77 12.53
CA MET A 1 35.92 49.48 13.19
C MET A 1 34.68 48.65 12.90
N ALA A 2 34.86 47.61 12.09
CA ALA A 2 33.80 46.85 11.45
C ALA A 2 33.30 45.71 12.33
N ALA A 3 32.09 45.28 12.00
CA ALA A 3 31.16 44.48 12.79
C ALA A 3 31.61 43.05 13.08
N ASP A 4 31.07 42.62 14.22
CA ASP A 4 31.04 41.30 14.82
C ASP A 4 30.26 40.27 13.97
N GLU A 5 30.53 39.01 14.30
CA GLU A 5 30.16 37.76 13.67
C GLU A 5 28.66 37.53 13.45
N ALA A 6 28.34 36.87 12.34
CA ALA A 6 27.23 35.92 12.27
C ALA A 6 27.52 34.94 11.12
N ASN A 7 28.51 34.07 11.32
CA ASN A 7 28.70 32.89 10.49
C ASN A 7 27.52 31.95 10.76
N THR A 8 26.55 31.97 9.86
CA THR A 8 25.40 31.07 9.85
C THR A 8 25.90 29.67 9.48
N SER A 9 26.26 28.89 10.51
CA SER A 9 26.50 27.45 10.38
C SER A 9 25.24 26.77 9.84
N SER A 10 25.19 26.58 8.54
CA SER A 10 24.24 25.69 7.89
C SER A 10 24.52 24.29 8.42
N ALA A 11 23.61 23.77 9.24
CA ALA A 11 23.64 22.39 9.71
C ALA A 11 23.69 21.47 8.48
N SER A 12 24.83 20.80 8.30
CA SER A 12 25.01 19.79 7.26
C SER A 12 23.94 18.71 7.46
N ALA A 13 22.94 18.67 6.58
CA ALA A 13 21.92 17.63 6.60
C ALA A 13 22.63 16.28 6.42
N ALA A 14 22.57 15.43 7.45
CA ALA A 14 23.11 14.09 7.37
C ALA A 14 22.48 13.36 6.16
N PRO A 15 23.27 12.61 5.38
CA PRO A 15 22.73 11.86 4.26
C PRO A 15 21.70 10.86 4.77
N LEU A 16 20.44 11.02 4.36
CA LEU A 16 19.38 10.06 4.66
C LEU A 16 19.64 8.79 3.84
N ALA A 17 19.45 7.62 4.45
CA ALA A 17 19.36 6.35 3.74
C ALA A 17 18.38 6.47 2.56
N PRO A 18 18.56 5.75 1.44
CA PRO A 18 17.66 5.85 0.29
C PRO A 18 16.20 5.53 0.66
N LEU A 19 15.27 5.99 -0.18
CA LEU A 19 13.88 5.54 -0.12
C LEU A 19 13.83 4.03 -0.45
N PRO A 20 12.78 3.32 -0.03
CA PRO A 20 12.61 1.92 -0.40
C PRO A 20 12.49 1.79 -1.92
N ASP A 21 12.81 0.60 -2.45
CA ASP A 21 12.85 0.34 -3.89
C ASP A 21 11.62 -0.47 -4.31
N HIS A 22 10.49 0.21 -4.51
CA HIS A 22 9.27 -0.38 -5.07
C HIS A 22 8.47 0.65 -5.89
N SER A 23 7.57 0.16 -6.74
CA SER A 23 6.82 0.97 -7.71
C SER A 23 5.93 2.04 -7.07
N ASP A 24 5.44 1.82 -5.85
CA ASP A 24 4.48 2.71 -5.22
C ASP A 24 5.10 4.00 -4.64
N VAL A 25 6.43 4.08 -4.53
CA VAL A 25 7.16 5.25 -3.99
C VAL A 25 6.81 6.55 -4.73
N HIS A 26 6.41 6.44 -6.00
CA HIS A 26 6.02 7.58 -6.83
C HIS A 26 4.53 7.92 -6.80
N THR A 27 3.72 7.14 -6.09
CA THR A 27 2.28 7.38 -5.98
C THR A 27 1.96 8.43 -4.92
N ALA A 28 0.91 9.22 -5.15
CA ALA A 28 0.52 10.29 -4.23
C ALA A 28 0.04 9.75 -2.86
N TRP A 29 -0.63 8.59 -2.84
CA TRP A 29 -1.10 7.97 -1.60
C TRP A 29 0.07 7.51 -0.73
N TRP A 30 1.09 6.89 -1.33
CA TRP A 30 2.26 6.40 -0.60
C TRP A 30 3.09 7.56 -0.08
N GLN A 31 3.24 8.63 -0.85
CA GLN A 31 3.94 9.85 -0.38
C GLN A 31 3.23 10.50 0.81
N GLU A 32 1.91 10.52 0.82
CA GLU A 32 1.13 11.02 1.97
C GLU A 32 1.26 10.09 3.18
N LEU A 33 1.22 8.77 2.98
CA LEU A 33 1.45 7.78 4.02
C LEU A 33 2.86 7.90 4.61
N TRP A 34 3.86 8.06 3.75
CA TRP A 34 5.26 8.29 4.12
C TRP A 34 5.42 9.60 4.89
N ARG A 35 4.74 10.67 4.46
CA ARG A 35 4.73 11.95 5.17
C ARG A 35 4.15 11.81 6.57
N ARG A 36 3.11 11.00 6.76
CA ARG A 36 2.54 10.72 8.08
C ARG A 36 3.50 9.94 8.97
N HIS A 37 4.25 8.99 8.42
CA HIS A 37 5.24 8.20 9.17
C HIS A 37 6.63 8.85 9.22
N ALA A 38 6.79 10.07 8.67
CA ALA A 38 8.08 10.76 8.59
C ALA A 38 8.74 10.97 9.95
N HIS A 39 7.96 11.11 11.02
CA HIS A 39 8.44 11.27 12.38
C HIS A 39 9.15 10.00 12.92
N ILE A 40 8.93 8.83 12.31
CA ILE A 40 9.63 7.56 12.58
C ILE A 40 10.69 7.28 11.52
N THR A 41 10.32 7.39 10.24
CA THR A 41 11.21 7.01 9.13
C THR A 41 12.39 7.96 8.99
N THR A 42 12.21 9.26 9.25
CA THR A 42 13.29 10.25 9.16
C THR A 42 14.42 9.98 10.16
N PRO A 43 14.18 9.86 11.48
CA PRO A 43 15.26 9.59 12.43
C PRO A 43 15.97 8.26 12.15
N LEU A 44 15.26 7.21 11.73
CA LEU A 44 15.89 5.93 11.39
C LEU A 44 16.77 6.05 10.13
N ARG A 45 16.30 6.74 9.10
CA ARG A 45 17.08 6.97 7.87
C ARG A 45 18.30 7.86 8.09
N GLN A 46 18.27 8.78 9.05
CA GLN A 46 19.45 9.56 9.46
C GLN A 46 20.57 8.68 10.02
N ARG A 47 20.26 7.46 10.47
CA ARG A 47 21.22 6.45 10.94
C ARG A 47 21.70 5.51 9.83
N GLY A 48 21.32 5.77 8.58
CA GLY A 48 21.66 4.91 7.45
C GLY A 48 20.79 3.66 7.32
N LEU A 49 19.69 3.56 8.08
CA LEU A 49 18.79 2.42 8.03
C LEU A 49 17.74 2.60 6.92
N MET A 50 17.56 1.57 6.09
CA MET A 50 16.52 1.54 5.07
C MET A 50 15.17 1.25 5.73
N CYS A 51 14.21 2.15 5.54
CA CYS A 51 12.84 2.02 6.03
C CYS A 51 11.87 1.79 4.87
N ASP A 52 10.87 0.96 5.09
CA ASP A 52 9.70 0.82 4.24
C ASP A 52 8.42 0.87 5.09
N ILE A 53 7.28 1.15 4.47
CA ILE A 53 5.97 1.12 5.11
C ILE A 53 5.14 0.03 4.42
N GLU A 54 4.82 -1.00 5.20
CA GLU A 54 4.01 -2.13 4.74
C GLU A 54 2.67 -2.12 5.47
N PHE A 55 1.64 -2.67 4.82
CA PHE A 55 0.37 -2.94 5.50
C PHE A 55 0.45 -4.33 6.14
N GLY A 56 0.40 -4.37 7.46
CA GLY A 56 0.37 -5.62 8.23
C GLY A 56 -1.02 -6.23 8.31
N LEU A 57 -1.30 -6.98 9.37
CA LEU A 57 -2.58 -7.67 9.56
C LEU A 57 -3.77 -6.70 9.67
N SER A 58 -3.60 -5.57 10.38
CA SER A 58 -4.68 -4.58 10.58
C SER A 58 -4.23 -3.12 10.46
N ALA A 59 -2.92 -2.86 10.37
CA ALA A 59 -2.39 -1.51 10.40
C ALA A 59 -1.09 -1.37 9.58
N TYR A 60 -0.79 -0.13 9.20
CA TYR A 60 0.49 0.20 8.60
C TYR A 60 1.61 0.10 9.63
N LEU A 61 2.68 -0.60 9.27
CA LEU A 61 3.88 -0.79 10.06
C LEU A 61 5.10 -0.25 9.30
N VAL A 62 6.12 0.16 10.05
CA VAL A 62 7.42 0.54 9.48
C VAL A 62 8.34 -0.66 9.58
N ARG A 63 8.80 -1.15 8.43
CA ARG A 63 9.82 -2.20 8.34
C ARG A 63 11.18 -1.57 8.15
N VAL A 64 12.19 -2.03 8.88
CA VAL A 64 13.55 -1.50 8.82
C VAL A 64 14.52 -2.64 8.52
N SER A 65 15.27 -2.55 7.43
CA SER A 65 16.29 -3.55 7.10
C SER A 65 17.57 -3.29 7.89
N LEU A 66 18.11 -4.32 8.54
CA LEU A 66 19.36 -4.26 9.30
C LEU A 66 20.53 -4.93 8.53
N PRO A 67 21.80 -4.58 8.84
CA PRO A 67 22.96 -5.10 8.10
C PRO A 67 23.24 -6.60 8.25
N ASP A 68 22.59 -7.26 9.21
CA ASP A 68 22.76 -8.67 9.54
C ASP A 68 21.64 -9.55 9.00
N ASP A 69 20.96 -9.10 7.94
CA ASP A 69 19.82 -9.78 7.29
C ASP A 69 18.59 -9.97 8.20
N SER A 70 18.57 -9.30 9.35
CA SER A 70 17.39 -9.15 10.19
C SER A 70 16.62 -7.88 9.82
N TYR A 71 15.38 -7.79 10.29
CA TYR A 71 14.57 -6.58 10.14
C TYR A 71 13.89 -6.20 11.46
N LEU A 72 13.69 -4.89 11.65
CA LEU A 72 12.82 -4.38 12.70
C LEU A 72 11.43 -4.18 12.13
N ILE A 73 10.42 -4.54 12.91
CA ILE A 73 9.03 -4.16 12.69
C ILE A 73 8.66 -3.16 13.78
N ILE A 74 8.18 -1.98 13.37
CA ILE A 74 7.62 -0.96 14.24
C ILE A 74 6.14 -0.85 13.90
N SER A 75 5.27 -1.31 14.80
CA SER A 75 3.83 -1.36 14.57
C SER A 75 3.06 -0.67 15.69
N PRO A 76 1.85 -0.17 15.40
CA PRO A 76 0.91 0.19 16.46
C PRO A 76 0.40 -1.07 17.19
N PRO A 77 -0.22 -0.92 18.37
CA PRO A 77 -0.96 -1.99 19.03
C PRO A 77 -2.00 -2.57 18.07
N GLN A 78 -2.10 -3.91 18.03
CA GLN A 78 -3.05 -4.59 17.15
C GLN A 78 -4.45 -4.67 17.77
N GLU A 79 -4.54 -4.70 19.10
CA GLU A 79 -5.78 -4.81 19.84
C GLU A 79 -5.80 -3.88 21.08
N PRO A 80 -6.90 -3.13 21.29
CA PRO A 80 -7.99 -2.92 20.33
C PRO A 80 -7.48 -2.16 19.09
N PRO A 81 -8.13 -2.32 17.92
CA PRO A 81 -7.80 -1.54 16.73
C PRO A 81 -7.81 -0.04 17.07
N SER A 82 -6.76 0.66 16.68
CA SER A 82 -6.66 2.09 16.93
C SER A 82 -7.59 2.87 15.99
N ASP A 83 -8.49 3.68 16.54
CA ASP A 83 -9.28 4.66 15.77
C ASP A 83 -8.44 5.84 15.25
N ARG A 84 -7.13 5.87 15.57
CA ARG A 84 -6.24 6.96 15.21
C ARG A 84 -5.74 6.83 13.77
N PRO A 85 -5.44 7.96 13.11
CA PRO A 85 -4.90 7.91 11.76
C PRO A 85 -3.55 7.17 11.71
N PRO A 86 -3.21 6.53 10.58
CA PRO A 86 -1.91 5.90 10.40
C PRO A 86 -0.76 6.87 10.67
N GLY A 87 0.20 6.44 11.49
CA GLY A 87 1.32 7.26 11.94
C GLY A 87 1.06 8.07 13.22
N ASP A 88 -0.07 7.92 13.91
CA ASP A 88 -0.28 8.57 15.22
C ASP A 88 -0.98 7.64 16.23
N PRO A 89 -0.45 6.45 16.54
CA PRO A 89 -1.08 5.52 17.46
C PRO A 89 -0.94 5.94 18.93
N GLU A 90 -1.71 5.30 19.79
CA GLU A 90 -1.63 5.44 21.24
C GLU A 90 -0.36 4.84 21.86
N GLY A 91 0.34 3.96 21.14
CA GLY A 91 1.57 3.31 21.55
C GLY A 91 2.33 2.73 20.36
N TRP A 92 3.52 2.20 20.61
CA TRP A 92 4.36 1.56 19.60
C TRP A 92 4.94 0.27 20.14
N ILE A 93 4.99 -0.75 19.28
CA ILE A 93 5.65 -2.03 19.55
C ILE A 93 6.78 -2.17 18.54
N VAL A 94 7.97 -2.53 19.02
CA VAL A 94 9.14 -2.82 18.17
C VAL A 94 9.60 -4.24 18.40
N THR A 95 9.61 -5.00 17.32
CA THR A 95 10.19 -6.34 17.29
C THR A 95 11.34 -6.40 16.31
N ARG A 96 12.27 -7.32 16.55
CA ARG A 96 13.31 -7.71 15.61
C ARG A 96 13.11 -9.16 15.22
N GLU A 97 13.17 -9.41 13.92
CA GLU A 97 12.96 -10.72 13.31
C GLU A 97 14.10 -11.05 12.36
N HIS A 98 14.46 -12.32 12.28
CA HIS A 98 15.59 -12.80 11.48
C HIS A 98 15.09 -13.76 10.39
N ILE A 99 15.42 -13.49 9.11
CA ILE A 99 14.95 -14.30 7.97
C ILE A 99 15.31 -15.79 8.11
N SER A 100 16.49 -16.07 8.66
CA SER A 100 17.01 -17.44 8.77
C SER A 100 16.47 -18.23 9.97
N ASP A 101 15.84 -17.59 10.95
CA ASP A 101 15.35 -18.28 12.14
C ASP A 101 13.91 -18.74 11.91
N ARG A 102 13.75 -19.99 11.44
CA ARG A 102 12.42 -20.65 11.29
C ARG A 102 11.72 -20.87 12.64
N SER A 103 12.39 -20.58 13.74
CA SER A 103 11.81 -20.58 15.08
C SER A 103 11.23 -19.17 15.30
N ARG A 104 9.90 -19.05 15.44
CA ARG A 104 9.11 -17.80 15.57
C ARG A 104 9.45 -16.90 16.79
N LEU A 105 10.70 -16.85 17.24
CA LEU A 105 11.16 -16.03 18.36
C LEU A 105 11.50 -14.63 17.85
N PHE A 106 10.49 -13.78 17.75
CA PHE A 106 10.71 -12.35 17.58
C PHE A 106 11.27 -11.78 18.89
N GLU A 107 12.33 -10.98 18.79
CA GLU A 107 12.85 -10.25 19.94
C GLU A 107 12.07 -8.95 20.12
N ARG A 108 11.48 -8.72 21.28
CA ARG A 108 10.83 -7.44 21.59
C ARG A 108 11.84 -6.43 22.12
N ILE A 109 12.01 -5.33 21.40
CA ILE A 109 12.97 -4.26 21.73
C ILE A 109 12.29 -3.16 22.54
N TYR A 110 11.03 -2.83 22.23
CA TYR A 110 10.30 -1.74 22.85
C TYR A 110 8.80 -1.99 22.78
N ASP A 111 8.07 -1.57 23.83
CA ASP A 111 6.62 -1.76 23.92
C ASP A 111 5.96 -0.67 24.78
N SER A 112 5.51 0.41 24.13
CA SER A 112 4.72 1.45 24.79
C SER A 112 3.22 1.29 24.60
N ALA A 113 2.76 0.11 24.16
CA ALA A 113 1.35 -0.14 24.00
C ALA A 113 0.61 -0.01 25.35
N PRO A 114 -0.60 0.57 25.36
CA PRO A 114 -1.44 0.49 26.54
C PRO A 114 -1.76 -0.99 26.84
N PRO A 115 -1.98 -1.36 28.10
CA PRO A 115 -2.35 -2.73 28.44
C PRO A 115 -3.68 -3.08 27.76
N GLY A 116 -3.73 -4.25 27.10
CA GLY A 116 -4.90 -4.71 26.35
C GLY A 116 -6.16 -4.91 27.20
N TYR A 117 -6.03 -4.94 28.53
CA TYR A 117 -7.13 -4.99 29.47
C TYR A 117 -6.84 -4.16 30.74
N PRO A 118 -7.89 -3.59 31.37
CA PRO A 118 -7.73 -2.82 32.59
C PRO A 118 -7.13 -3.69 33.71
N GLY A 119 -5.98 -3.28 34.25
CA GLY A 119 -5.25 -3.99 35.30
C GLY A 119 -4.21 -5.00 34.82
N GLY A 120 -3.92 -5.05 33.50
CA GLY A 120 -2.83 -5.86 32.96
C GLY A 120 -1.43 -5.39 33.38
N PRO A 121 -0.39 -6.21 33.14
CA PRO A 121 1.00 -5.82 33.37
C PRO A 121 1.32 -4.56 32.58
N GLN A 122 1.77 -3.52 33.27
CA GLN A 122 2.17 -2.27 32.62
C GLN A 122 3.68 -2.27 32.41
N TRP A 123 4.09 -2.17 31.15
CA TRP A 123 5.50 -2.03 30.80
C TRP A 123 6.02 -0.65 31.24
N PRO A 124 7.29 -0.54 31.65
CA PRO A 124 7.91 0.76 31.97
C PRO A 124 7.77 1.77 30.83
N GLU A 125 7.71 1.32 29.59
CA GLU A 125 7.64 2.12 28.37
C GLU A 125 6.20 2.60 28.07
N ALA A 126 5.17 2.00 28.68
CA ALA A 126 3.77 2.39 28.47
C ALA A 126 3.50 3.86 28.82
N ARG A 127 4.29 4.45 29.72
CA ARG A 127 4.21 5.89 30.06
C ARG A 127 4.55 6.82 28.89
N HIS A 128 5.23 6.30 27.85
CA HIS A 128 5.64 7.07 26.68
C HIS A 128 4.54 7.15 25.62
N GLY A 129 3.56 6.23 25.64
CA GLY A 129 2.49 6.15 24.64
C GLY A 129 3.01 6.21 23.20
N GLY A 130 2.33 6.98 22.34
CA GLY A 130 2.71 7.18 20.93
C GLY A 130 3.96 8.02 20.68
N SER A 131 4.69 8.43 21.73
CA SER A 131 5.91 9.22 21.57
C SER A 131 7.02 8.43 20.88
N VAL A 132 7.57 8.99 19.79
CA VAL A 132 8.61 8.35 18.98
C VAL A 132 10.01 8.60 19.51
N GLN A 133 10.25 9.63 20.32
CA GLN A 133 11.59 9.88 20.82
C GLN A 133 12.15 8.72 21.68
N PRO A 134 11.42 8.20 22.69
CA PRO A 134 11.91 7.09 23.50
C PRO A 134 12.02 5.77 22.71
N LEU A 135 11.17 5.60 21.69
CA LEU A 135 11.22 4.49 20.74
C LEU A 135 12.56 4.47 19.99
N ILE A 136 12.95 5.61 19.39
CA ILE A 136 14.21 5.73 18.64
C ILE A 136 15.41 5.55 19.57
N GLU A 137 15.37 6.08 20.78
CA GLU A 137 16.44 5.89 21.78
C GLU A 137 16.60 4.40 22.17
N ALA A 138 15.50 3.66 22.32
CA ALA A 138 15.53 2.23 22.61
C ALA A 138 16.10 1.41 21.44
N ILE A 139 15.71 1.75 20.21
CA ILE A 139 16.27 1.15 18.99
C ILE A 139 17.77 1.41 18.91
N ASP A 140 18.22 2.65 19.12
CA ASP A 140 19.64 3.00 19.09
C ASP A 140 20.45 2.25 20.11
N HIS A 141 19.97 2.22 21.35
CA HIS A 141 20.65 1.52 22.42
C HIS A 141 20.79 0.03 22.08
N ARG A 142 19.73 -0.59 21.54
CA ARG A 142 19.76 -2.01 21.18
C ARG A 142 20.65 -2.29 19.96
N LEU A 143 20.56 -1.49 18.91
CA LEU A 143 21.41 -1.64 17.72
C LEU A 143 22.88 -1.36 18.04
N THR A 144 23.17 -0.45 18.97
CA THR A 144 24.54 -0.22 19.47
C THR A 144 25.07 -1.43 20.21
N GLN A 145 24.27 -2.05 21.10
CA GLN A 145 24.66 -3.28 21.79
C GLN A 145 24.96 -4.43 20.84
N LEU A 146 24.22 -4.51 19.73
CA LEU A 146 24.43 -5.52 18.70
C LEU A 146 25.52 -5.15 17.68
N GLY A 147 26.03 -3.92 17.71
CA GLY A 147 27.01 -3.42 16.72
C GLY A 147 26.44 -3.25 15.31
N LEU A 148 25.12 -3.05 15.18
CA LEU A 148 24.38 -3.04 13.91
C LEU A 148 24.10 -1.64 13.36
N LEU A 149 24.51 -0.58 14.06
CA LEU A 149 24.40 0.77 13.50
C LEU A 149 25.38 0.92 12.33
N PRO A 150 24.92 1.32 11.14
CA PRO A 150 25.79 1.62 10.01
C PRO A 150 26.84 2.63 10.45
N SER A 151 28.10 2.21 10.45
CA SER A 151 29.21 3.14 10.61
C SER A 151 29.18 4.06 9.40
N LEU A 152 28.94 5.36 9.59
CA LEU A 152 29.05 6.31 8.49
C LEU A 152 30.41 6.10 7.82
N PRO A 153 30.49 6.02 6.48
CA PRO A 153 31.79 6.03 5.82
C PRO A 153 32.42 7.38 6.14
N SER A 154 33.42 7.37 7.02
CA SER A 154 34.32 8.50 7.22
C SER A 154 34.93 8.82 5.86
N SER A 155 34.44 9.88 5.22
CA SER A 155 35.17 10.55 4.13
C SER A 155 36.46 11.10 4.72
N THR A 156 37.51 10.31 4.66
CA THR A 156 38.89 10.81 4.68
C THR A 156 39.55 10.24 3.46
N GLY A 157 39.93 11.15 2.58
CA GLY A 157 40.50 10.83 1.28
C GLY A 157 41.81 10.05 1.39
N ASP A 158 41.85 9.04 0.53
CA ASP A 158 42.93 8.80 -0.43
C ASP A 158 44.20 8.04 0.05
N PRO A 159 44.98 7.45 -0.88
CA PRO A 159 44.77 6.07 -1.30
C PRO A 159 46.04 5.23 -1.07
N LEU A 160 45.93 3.98 -0.64
CA LEU A 160 47.02 3.03 -0.80
C LEU A 160 46.53 1.58 -0.78
N ILE A 161 46.36 1.06 -1.99
CA ILE A 161 46.83 -0.25 -2.47
C ILE A 161 47.09 -1.27 -1.35
N SER A 162 46.21 -2.26 -1.23
CA SER A 162 46.61 -3.58 -0.73
C SER A 162 45.79 -4.67 -1.42
N THR A 163 46.40 -5.12 -2.50
CA THR A 163 46.41 -6.43 -3.13
C THR A 163 45.78 -7.62 -2.38
N THR A 164 44.98 -8.37 -3.17
CA THR A 164 44.69 -9.84 -3.14
C THR A 164 43.76 -10.40 -2.04
N PRO A 165 43.03 -11.53 -2.29
CA PRO A 165 42.90 -12.33 -3.50
C PRO A 165 41.44 -12.54 -4.00
N GLN A 166 41.30 -12.59 -5.31
CA GLN A 166 40.12 -13.00 -6.05
C GLN A 166 39.89 -14.51 -5.84
N HIS A 167 38.78 -14.88 -5.21
CA HIS A 167 38.24 -16.25 -5.21
C HIS A 167 36.82 -16.22 -5.80
N PRO A 168 36.45 -17.24 -6.58
CA PRO A 168 35.65 -17.09 -7.79
C PRO A 168 34.16 -16.94 -7.51
N ALA A 169 33.51 -16.19 -8.40
CA ALA A 169 32.07 -16.12 -8.53
C ALA A 169 31.48 -17.53 -8.70
N PRO A 170 30.49 -17.93 -7.89
CA PRO A 170 29.65 -19.03 -8.31
C PRO A 170 28.75 -18.51 -9.44
N SER A 171 29.05 -19.00 -10.64
CA SER A 171 28.16 -18.90 -11.79
C SER A 171 26.92 -19.76 -11.48
N HIS A 172 25.86 -19.14 -10.99
CA HIS A 172 24.55 -19.76 -10.98
C HIS A 172 23.77 -19.31 -12.22
N THR A 173 24.20 -19.78 -13.39
CA THR A 173 23.24 -20.18 -14.42
C THR A 173 22.51 -21.40 -13.89
N GLY A 174 21.48 -21.13 -13.10
CA GLY A 174 20.52 -22.10 -12.63
C GLY A 174 19.16 -21.67 -13.13
N THR A 175 18.80 -22.10 -14.34
CA THR A 175 17.41 -22.25 -14.75
C THR A 175 16.79 -23.29 -13.83
N ALA A 176 16.44 -22.88 -12.62
CA ALA A 176 15.65 -23.67 -11.71
C ALA A 176 14.19 -23.31 -11.99
N ASP A 177 13.49 -24.30 -12.49
CA ASP A 177 12.04 -24.45 -12.45
C ASP A 177 11.58 -24.27 -10.99
N GLN A 178 11.49 -23.02 -10.57
CA GLN A 178 11.09 -22.63 -9.22
C GLN A 178 9.57 -22.68 -9.23
N ALA A 179 9.01 -23.79 -8.76
CA ALA A 179 7.59 -23.91 -8.58
C ALA A 179 7.08 -22.67 -7.80
N PRO A 180 6.03 -22.00 -8.28
CA PRO A 180 5.58 -20.72 -7.73
C PRO A 180 5.34 -20.87 -6.22
N ALA A 181 6.16 -20.19 -5.42
CA ALA A 181 6.09 -20.23 -3.95
C ALA A 181 4.73 -19.73 -3.42
N TYR A 182 4.04 -18.92 -4.23
CA TYR A 182 2.74 -18.33 -3.92
C TYR A 182 1.82 -18.35 -5.14
N VAL A 183 1.34 -19.53 -5.53
CA VAL A 183 0.46 -19.74 -6.69
C VAL A 183 -0.67 -18.70 -6.80
N TYR A 184 -1.35 -18.40 -5.69
CA TYR A 184 -2.46 -17.44 -5.67
C TYR A 184 -1.99 -15.98 -5.63
N GLY A 185 -0.81 -15.72 -5.05
CA GLY A 185 -0.18 -14.40 -5.09
C GLY A 185 0.26 -14.05 -6.51
N ASP A 186 0.86 -14.99 -7.23
CA ASP A 186 1.27 -14.83 -8.63
C ASP A 186 0.05 -14.62 -9.54
N ALA A 187 -1.08 -15.28 -9.25
CA ALA A 187 -2.33 -15.06 -9.99
C ALA A 187 -2.90 -13.64 -9.78
N ILE A 188 -2.86 -13.11 -8.55
CA ILE A 188 -3.29 -11.74 -8.25
C ILE A 188 -2.32 -10.72 -8.86
N LEU A 189 -1.02 -11.00 -8.85
CA LEU A 189 -0.02 -10.17 -9.50
C LEU A 189 -0.25 -10.09 -11.02
N ALA A 190 -0.48 -11.23 -11.67
CA ALA A 190 -0.79 -11.27 -13.09
C ALA A 190 -2.09 -10.49 -13.44
N LEU A 191 -3.10 -10.54 -12.56
CA LEU A 191 -4.33 -9.75 -12.71
C LEU A 191 -4.06 -8.25 -12.58
N THR A 192 -3.18 -7.87 -11.64
CA THR A 192 -2.76 -6.48 -11.41
C THR A 192 -1.94 -5.95 -12.58
N ASP A 193 -1.05 -6.75 -13.15
CA ASP A 193 -0.29 -6.43 -14.35
C ASP A 193 -1.23 -6.27 -15.56
N HIS A 194 -2.25 -7.14 -15.67
CA HIS A 194 -3.26 -7.02 -16.72
C HIS A 194 -4.05 -5.71 -16.59
N LEU A 195 -4.45 -5.34 -15.37
CA LEU A 195 -5.12 -4.08 -15.08
C LEU A 195 -4.22 -2.88 -15.44
N SER A 196 -2.95 -2.92 -15.04
CA SER A 196 -1.96 -1.86 -15.30
C SER A 196 -1.59 -1.73 -16.78
N GLY A 197 -1.69 -2.82 -17.53
CA GLY A 197 -1.43 -2.87 -18.97
C GLY A 197 -2.61 -2.45 -19.85
N THR A 198 -3.82 -2.32 -19.29
CA THR A 198 -5.00 -1.90 -20.07
C THR A 198 -4.96 -0.41 -20.39
N ALA A 199 -5.25 -0.07 -21.65
CA ALA A 199 -5.24 1.32 -22.13
C ALA A 199 -6.61 2.00 -22.05
N SER A 200 -7.66 1.29 -21.62
CA SER A 200 -9.05 1.74 -21.69
C SER A 200 -9.77 1.59 -20.35
N TYR A 201 -10.37 2.69 -19.86
CA TYR A 201 -11.23 2.69 -18.67
C TYR A 201 -12.41 1.70 -18.75
N THR A 202 -12.87 1.39 -19.96
CA THR A 202 -13.94 0.39 -20.17
C THR A 202 -13.46 -1.03 -19.90
N GLU A 203 -12.20 -1.35 -20.23
CA GLU A 203 -11.59 -2.66 -19.95
C GLU A 203 -11.34 -2.83 -18.44
N VAL A 204 -10.84 -1.78 -17.77
CA VAL A 204 -10.68 -1.79 -16.31
C VAL A 204 -12.04 -1.95 -15.61
N ALA A 205 -13.10 -1.27 -16.08
CA ALA A 205 -14.44 -1.45 -15.54
C ALA A 205 -14.96 -2.88 -15.73
N ALA A 206 -14.70 -3.53 -16.87
CA ALA A 206 -15.08 -4.93 -17.08
C ALA A 206 -14.33 -5.90 -16.15
N LEU A 207 -13.06 -5.61 -15.84
CA LEU A 207 -12.28 -6.39 -14.87
C LEU A 207 -12.80 -6.19 -13.44
N LEU A 208 -13.10 -4.95 -13.04
CA LEU A 208 -13.71 -4.68 -11.72
C LEU A 208 -15.07 -5.36 -11.58
N HIS A 209 -15.87 -5.39 -12.65
CA HIS A 209 -17.14 -6.11 -12.68
C HIS A 209 -16.95 -7.62 -12.40
N GLN A 210 -15.94 -8.25 -13.02
CA GLN A 210 -15.63 -9.65 -12.77
C GLN A 210 -15.09 -9.91 -11.36
N MET A 211 -14.40 -8.94 -10.74
CA MET A 211 -13.91 -9.07 -9.37
C MET A 211 -15.02 -8.88 -8.34
N GLY A 212 -15.93 -7.94 -8.58
CA GLY A 212 -17.00 -7.54 -7.66
C GLY A 212 -18.35 -8.23 -7.89
N ASP A 213 -18.47 -9.15 -8.86
CA ASP A 213 -19.72 -9.90 -9.07
C ASP A 213 -20.13 -10.63 -7.77
N PRO A 214 -21.34 -10.39 -7.24
CA PRO A 214 -21.74 -10.86 -5.91
C PRO A 214 -22.02 -12.37 -5.84
N ILE A 215 -21.92 -13.09 -6.95
CA ILE A 215 -22.25 -14.53 -7.02
C ILE A 215 -21.04 -15.36 -7.50
N ASN A 216 -20.29 -14.83 -8.46
CA ASN A 216 -19.18 -15.51 -9.12
C ASN A 216 -17.88 -14.73 -9.07
N GLY A 217 -17.90 -13.54 -8.49
CA GLY A 217 -16.75 -12.66 -8.45
C GLY A 217 -15.64 -13.20 -7.58
N LEU A 218 -14.43 -12.72 -7.85
CA LEU A 218 -13.23 -13.11 -7.10
C LEU A 218 -13.41 -12.87 -5.60
N LEU A 219 -13.99 -11.73 -5.21
CA LEU A 219 -14.20 -11.40 -3.80
C LEU A 219 -15.22 -12.31 -3.12
N GLU A 220 -16.28 -12.72 -3.82
CA GLU A 220 -17.25 -13.68 -3.28
C GLU A 220 -16.59 -15.05 -3.05
N ARG A 221 -15.80 -15.53 -4.01
CA ARG A 221 -15.07 -16.81 -3.86
C ARG A 221 -14.03 -16.76 -2.76
N LEU A 222 -13.42 -15.60 -2.53
CA LEU A 222 -12.49 -15.39 -1.44
C LEU A 222 -13.22 -15.38 -0.08
N ALA A 223 -14.37 -14.72 0.02
CA ALA A 223 -15.19 -14.73 1.22
C ALA A 223 -15.65 -16.15 1.58
N ASP A 224 -16.14 -16.93 0.61
CA ASP A 224 -16.50 -18.35 0.79
C ASP A 224 -15.32 -19.19 1.30
N PHE A 225 -14.12 -18.94 0.78
CA PHE A 225 -12.90 -19.64 1.21
C PHE A 225 -12.56 -19.32 2.67
N VAL A 226 -12.67 -18.06 3.07
CA VAL A 226 -12.39 -17.62 4.44
C VAL A 226 -13.43 -18.17 5.41
N GLU A 227 -14.72 -18.19 5.05
CA GLU A 227 -15.77 -18.85 5.85
C GLU A 227 -15.52 -20.35 6.01
N ALA A 228 -15.11 -21.03 4.94
CA ALA A 228 -14.75 -22.45 5.01
C ALA A 228 -13.54 -22.69 5.94
N ALA A 229 -12.59 -21.76 6.00
CA ALA A 229 -11.51 -21.81 6.97
C ALA A 229 -12.01 -21.61 8.41
N GLY A 230 -13.01 -20.74 8.61
CA GLY A 230 -13.68 -20.56 9.91
C GLY A 230 -14.42 -21.81 10.37
N GLU A 231 -15.15 -22.49 9.47
CA GLU A 231 -15.76 -23.78 9.78
C GLU A 231 -14.71 -24.85 10.11
N LYS A 232 -13.55 -24.80 9.44
CA LYS A 232 -12.43 -25.70 9.76
C LYS A 232 -11.83 -25.40 11.14
N ALA A 233 -11.79 -24.14 11.55
CA ALA A 233 -11.32 -23.73 12.87
C ALA A 233 -12.24 -24.26 13.99
N LYS A 234 -13.56 -24.26 13.79
CA LYS A 234 -14.53 -24.81 14.76
C LYS A 234 -14.33 -26.30 15.05
N GLU A 235 -13.69 -27.06 14.16
CA GLU A 235 -13.39 -28.47 14.40
C GLU A 235 -12.37 -28.70 15.54
N SER A 236 -11.66 -27.67 16.01
CA SER A 236 -10.75 -27.82 17.15
C SER A 236 -11.47 -28.06 18.47
N GLU A 237 -12.78 -27.77 18.56
CA GLU A 237 -13.60 -27.83 19.79
C GLU A 237 -13.03 -27.03 20.99
N ASP A 238 -12.06 -26.14 20.74
CA ASP A 238 -11.43 -25.26 21.72
C ASP A 238 -11.99 -23.83 21.57
N ASP A 239 -12.07 -23.08 22.68
CA ASP A 239 -12.56 -21.70 22.70
C ASP A 239 -11.81 -20.81 21.67
N ASP A 240 -10.49 -20.97 21.55
CA ASP A 240 -9.66 -20.25 20.57
C ASP A 240 -10.08 -20.51 19.11
N GLY A 241 -10.59 -21.72 18.81
CA GLY A 241 -11.08 -22.09 17.47
C GLY A 241 -12.42 -21.43 17.15
N PHE A 242 -13.26 -21.23 18.17
CA PHE A 242 -14.51 -20.48 18.02
C PHE A 242 -14.25 -18.98 17.83
N ASP A 243 -13.35 -18.38 18.61
CA ASP A 243 -12.95 -16.98 18.46
C ASP A 243 -12.38 -16.73 17.05
N LEU A 244 -11.44 -17.57 16.60
CA LEU A 244 -10.90 -17.49 15.24
C LEU A 244 -11.98 -17.65 14.16
N SER A 245 -13.01 -18.46 14.40
CA SER A 245 -14.11 -18.61 13.44
C SER A 245 -14.98 -17.36 13.32
N TYR A 246 -15.12 -16.58 14.40
CA TYR A 246 -15.79 -15.28 14.36
C TYR A 246 -14.95 -14.25 13.61
N ASP A 247 -13.64 -14.20 13.87
CA ASP A 247 -12.72 -13.31 13.16
C ASP A 247 -12.73 -13.58 11.64
N LEU A 248 -12.75 -14.86 11.24
CA LEU A 248 -12.81 -15.25 9.84
C LEU A 248 -14.18 -14.93 9.20
N ALA A 249 -15.27 -15.04 9.95
CA ALA A 249 -16.59 -14.62 9.48
C ALA A 249 -16.67 -13.10 9.26
N ASP A 250 -16.11 -12.31 10.17
CA ASP A 250 -16.02 -10.85 10.04
C ASP A 250 -15.15 -10.46 8.84
N ALA A 251 -14.00 -11.12 8.65
CA ALA A 251 -13.14 -10.91 7.49
C ALA A 251 -13.86 -11.23 6.16
N ALA A 252 -14.65 -12.31 6.10
CA ALA A 252 -15.46 -12.64 4.93
C ALA A 252 -16.54 -11.58 4.65
N ALA A 253 -17.16 -11.03 5.69
CA ALA A 253 -18.12 -9.94 5.56
C ALA A 253 -17.46 -8.66 5.01
N ASP A 254 -16.26 -8.32 5.49
CA ASP A 254 -15.51 -7.16 4.99
C ASP A 254 -15.07 -7.33 3.53
N ILE A 255 -14.71 -8.54 3.11
CA ILE A 255 -14.41 -8.86 1.70
C ILE A 255 -15.64 -8.62 0.81
N ARG A 256 -16.82 -9.07 1.22
CA ARG A 256 -18.07 -8.83 0.46
C ARG A 256 -18.42 -7.34 0.40
N LYS A 257 -18.24 -6.62 1.51
CA LYS A 257 -18.41 -5.17 1.59
C LYS A 257 -17.46 -4.41 0.66
N ALA A 258 -16.22 -4.87 0.49
CA ALA A 258 -15.32 -4.32 -0.51
C ALA A 258 -15.86 -4.50 -1.95
N GLY A 259 -16.53 -5.63 -2.23
CA GLY A 259 -17.25 -5.85 -3.49
C GLY A 259 -18.35 -4.82 -3.76
N GLU A 260 -19.12 -4.43 -2.74
CA GLU A 260 -20.13 -3.37 -2.87
C GLU A 260 -19.51 -2.01 -3.24
N VAL A 261 -18.33 -1.70 -2.68
CA VAL A 261 -17.58 -0.48 -3.03
C VAL A 261 -17.09 -0.55 -4.48
N LEU A 262 -16.63 -1.72 -4.94
CA LEU A 262 -16.20 -1.92 -6.32
C LEU A 262 -17.34 -1.73 -7.33
N TYR A 263 -18.58 -2.12 -7.00
CA TYR A 263 -19.74 -1.85 -7.85
C TYR A 263 -19.92 -0.35 -8.13
N VAL A 264 -19.75 0.50 -7.11
CA VAL A 264 -19.81 1.96 -7.27
C VAL A 264 -18.60 2.50 -8.04
N ALA A 265 -17.42 1.92 -7.81
CA ALA A 265 -16.19 2.31 -8.52
C ALA A 265 -16.23 1.93 -10.01
N GLU A 266 -16.82 0.78 -10.35
CA GLU A 266 -17.06 0.33 -11.73
C GLU A 266 -17.87 1.37 -12.50
N ASP A 267 -19.03 1.79 -11.96
CA ASP A 267 -19.91 2.75 -12.60
C ASP A 267 -19.21 4.09 -12.83
N ARG A 268 -18.42 4.54 -11.84
CA ARG A 268 -17.60 5.74 -11.96
C ARG A 268 -16.51 5.61 -13.01
N MET A 269 -15.82 4.47 -13.10
CA MET A 269 -14.80 4.26 -14.13
C MET A 269 -15.39 4.15 -15.54
N ARG A 270 -16.59 3.58 -15.66
CA ARG A 270 -17.33 3.61 -16.93
C ARG A 270 -17.66 5.05 -17.34
N ALA A 271 -17.98 5.93 -16.39
CA ALA A 271 -18.20 7.35 -16.63
C ALA A 271 -16.93 8.15 -17.01
N LEU A 272 -15.73 7.63 -16.72
CA LEU A 272 -14.45 8.22 -17.16
C LEU A 272 -14.12 7.90 -18.62
N SER A 273 -14.81 6.95 -19.25
CA SER A 273 -14.62 6.65 -20.67
C SER A 273 -15.18 7.81 -21.52
N PRO A 274 -14.42 8.36 -22.48
CA PRO A 274 -14.91 9.43 -23.33
C PRO A 274 -16.12 8.93 -24.13
N ALA A 275 -17.22 9.70 -24.10
CA ALA A 275 -18.42 9.39 -24.84
C ALA A 275 -18.05 9.12 -26.31
N PRO A 276 -18.60 8.06 -26.95
CA PRO A 276 -18.37 7.85 -28.37
C PRO A 276 -18.76 9.13 -29.10
N ALA A 277 -17.85 9.63 -29.94
CA ALA A 277 -18.13 10.76 -30.80
C ALA A 277 -19.49 10.51 -31.43
N THR A 278 -20.42 11.42 -31.17
CA THR A 278 -21.75 11.42 -31.76
C THR A 278 -21.56 11.12 -33.24
N PRO A 279 -22.26 10.13 -33.84
CA PRO A 279 -22.21 9.96 -35.27
C PRO A 279 -22.60 11.30 -35.86
N ARG A 280 -21.64 11.95 -36.54
CA ARG A 280 -21.86 13.19 -37.28
C ARG A 280 -23.08 12.90 -38.13
N SER A 281 -24.21 13.54 -37.81
CA SER A 281 -25.39 13.48 -38.65
C SER A 281 -24.93 13.71 -40.09
N PRO A 282 -25.18 12.78 -41.02
CA PRO A 282 -24.83 13.02 -42.40
C PRO A 282 -25.48 14.32 -42.81
N ALA A 283 -24.65 15.21 -43.38
CA ALA A 283 -25.07 16.48 -43.93
C ALA A 283 -26.36 16.26 -44.74
N GLY A 284 -27.34 17.13 -44.46
CA GLY A 284 -28.69 17.02 -44.97
C GLY A 284 -28.77 16.85 -46.50
N PRO A 285 -29.89 16.32 -46.99
CA PRO A 285 -30.06 16.06 -48.41
C PRO A 285 -29.88 17.32 -49.23
N SER A 286 -29.11 17.15 -50.31
CA SER A 286 -28.88 18.12 -51.37
C SER A 286 -30.20 18.75 -51.80
N ARG A 287 -30.33 20.05 -51.54
CA ARG A 287 -31.44 20.88 -51.97
C ARG A 287 -31.41 21.01 -53.50
N THR A 288 -32.11 20.13 -54.20
CA THR A 288 -32.54 20.40 -55.59
C THR A 288 -33.67 21.42 -55.58
N PRO A 289 -33.64 22.45 -56.45
CA PRO A 289 -34.71 23.42 -56.57
C PRO A 289 -35.82 22.84 -57.46
N ALA A 290 -37.07 22.83 -56.99
CA ALA A 290 -38.22 22.49 -57.81
C ALA A 290 -39.37 23.48 -57.57
N SER A 291 -39.47 24.40 -58.53
CA SER A 291 -40.63 25.06 -59.12
C SER A 291 -41.85 25.49 -58.29
N ALA A 292 -42.21 26.75 -58.53
CA ALA A 292 -43.34 27.53 -58.03
C ALA A 292 -44.74 26.89 -58.20
N PRO A 293 -45.73 27.32 -57.39
CA PRO A 293 -47.12 26.87 -57.52
C PRO A 293 -47.86 27.61 -58.65
N PRO A 294 -48.78 26.97 -59.39
CA PRO A 294 -49.74 27.67 -60.24
C PRO A 294 -50.86 28.29 -59.38
N GLY A 295 -51.22 29.52 -59.73
CA GLY A 295 -52.15 30.37 -59.02
C GLY A 295 -53.63 29.94 -59.08
N LEU A 296 -54.35 30.56 -58.16
CA LEU A 296 -55.81 30.62 -58.07
C LEU A 296 -56.46 31.06 -59.39
N PRO A 297 -57.60 30.49 -59.80
CA PRO A 297 -58.54 31.18 -60.67
C PRO A 297 -59.57 31.99 -59.87
N LEU A 298 -59.69 33.25 -60.27
CA LEU A 298 -60.68 34.24 -59.87
C LEU A 298 -62.12 33.84 -60.29
N ALA A 299 -63.06 34.44 -59.57
CA ALA A 299 -64.51 34.47 -59.72
C ALA A 299 -65.10 34.41 -61.15
N ALA A 300 -66.23 33.71 -61.26
CA ALA A 300 -67.12 33.74 -62.41
C ALA A 300 -68.00 35.02 -62.43
N PRO A 301 -68.23 35.64 -63.61
CA PRO A 301 -69.27 36.65 -63.77
C PRO A 301 -70.58 35.98 -64.24
N ARG A 302 -71.73 36.41 -63.69
CA ARG A 302 -73.04 36.18 -64.31
C ARG A 302 -73.68 37.54 -64.58
N TRP A 303 -73.73 37.92 -65.85
CA TRP A 303 -74.58 39.00 -66.32
C TRP A 303 -76.01 38.52 -66.54
N ALA A 304 -76.89 39.50 -66.39
CA ALA A 304 -78.34 39.46 -66.47
C ALA A 304 -78.91 39.05 -67.84
N ARG A 305 -80.17 38.62 -67.80
CA ARG A 305 -81.24 39.14 -68.65
C ARG A 305 -82.52 39.23 -67.86
#